data_AF-D7SRJ4-F1
#
_entry.id   AF-D7SRJ4-F1
#
_cell.length_a   1.000
_cell.length_b   1.000
_cell.length_c   1.000
_cell.angle_alpha   90.00
_cell.angle_beta   90.00
_cell.angle_gamma   90.00
#
_symmetry.space_group_name_H-M   'P 1'
#
loop_
_entity.id
_entity.type
_entity.pdbx_description
1 polymer ?
#
loop_
_entity_poly.entity_id
_entity_poly.type
_entity_poly.pdbx_seq_one_letter_code
_entity_poly.pdbx_strand_id
1 'polypeptide(L)'
;MASSNGNSSVSYHSGRRQGLFVIAADCYDSNGDCTERLPTIIKNVMKSTSSGLGRIGFVLLTGLSLQEILEKLRCCQVNLEEIDALVCNSGIEIYYPWRDLIADLEYEAHVENRWPGESVRSVVTRLAQGEGGAEDDIVEYAGVCSTRCYSYGVKPGAKTRRIDDLRQRMWMRGFRCNLVYTHATSRLNVHQGPKH
;
A
#
# COMPACT_ATOMS: atom_id res chain seq x y z
N MET A 1 -40.93 0.82 -35.32
CA MET A 1 -41.05 0.76 -33.86
C MET A 1 -40.25 -0.42 -33.35
N ALA A 2 -39.20 -0.16 -32.58
CA ALA A 2 -38.61 -1.09 -31.63
C ALA A 2 -37.89 -0.22 -30.60
N SER A 3 -38.54 -0.04 -29.46
CA SER A 3 -37.98 0.62 -28.28
C SER A 3 -37.15 -0.42 -27.54
N SER A 4 -35.85 -0.16 -27.38
CA SER A 4 -35.01 -0.89 -26.44
C SER A 4 -34.73 0.00 -25.24
N ASN A 5 -35.58 -0.14 -24.23
CA ASN A 5 -35.27 0.23 -22.85
C ASN A 5 -34.10 -0.66 -22.37
N GLY A 6 -32.87 -0.15 -22.50
CA GLY A 6 -31.71 -0.68 -21.81
C GLY A 6 -31.32 0.28 -20.71
N ASN A 7 -31.49 -0.12 -19.45
CA ASN A 7 -31.01 0.61 -18.27
C ASN A 7 -29.61 1.15 -18.53
N SER A 8 -29.44 2.47 -18.39
CA SER A 8 -28.14 3.12 -18.44
C SER A 8 -27.24 2.46 -17.40
N SER A 9 -26.30 1.64 -17.87
CA SER A 9 -25.17 1.17 -17.09
C SER A 9 -24.56 2.39 -16.39
N VAL A 10 -24.48 2.33 -15.07
CA VAL A 10 -23.91 3.41 -14.27
C VAL A 10 -22.43 3.46 -14.61
N SER A 11 -22.11 4.31 -15.57
CA SER A 11 -20.77 4.51 -16.06
C SER A 11 -20.07 5.50 -15.14
N TYR A 12 -19.50 4.98 -14.05
CA TYR A 12 -18.65 5.75 -13.13
C TYR A 12 -17.34 6.11 -13.81
N HIS A 13 -17.38 7.20 -14.59
CA HIS A 13 -16.17 7.84 -15.09
C HIS A 13 -15.72 8.90 -14.08
N SER A 14 -14.46 8.81 -13.63
CA SER A 14 -13.78 9.77 -12.75
C SER A 14 -13.94 11.24 -13.21
N GLY A 15 -14.15 11.47 -14.51
CA GLY A 15 -14.37 12.79 -15.11
C GLY A 15 -15.67 13.53 -14.70
N ARG A 16 -16.50 12.97 -13.81
CA ARG A 16 -17.68 13.65 -13.24
C ARG A 16 -17.53 14.06 -11.78
N ARG A 17 -16.38 13.78 -11.15
CA ARG A 17 -16.12 14.19 -9.76
C ARG A 17 -15.76 15.68 -9.71
N GLN A 18 -16.30 16.41 -8.74
CA GLN A 18 -16.07 17.84 -8.52
C GLN A 18 -15.01 18.11 -7.44
N GLY A 19 -14.58 17.07 -6.72
CA GLY A 19 -13.55 17.13 -5.70
C GLY A 19 -13.10 15.73 -5.31
N LEU A 20 -11.96 15.65 -4.64
CA LEU A 20 -11.34 14.40 -4.20
C LEU A 20 -11.01 14.47 -2.72
N PHE A 21 -11.34 13.42 -1.97
CA PHE A 21 -10.87 13.21 -0.61
C PHE A 21 -9.87 12.07 -0.59
N VAL A 22 -8.66 12.35 -0.10
CA VAL A 22 -7.63 11.33 0.13
C VAL A 22 -7.68 10.93 1.60
N ILE A 23 -7.97 9.66 1.85
CA ILE A 23 -7.92 9.04 3.17
C ILE A 23 -6.58 8.34 3.28
N ALA A 24 -5.59 8.99 3.89
CA ALA A 24 -4.28 8.40 4.17
C ALA A 24 -4.28 7.88 5.61
N ALA A 25 -4.46 6.58 5.81
CA ALA A 25 -4.62 6.01 7.12
C ALA A 25 -4.09 4.57 7.20
N ASP A 26 -3.41 4.30 8.30
CA ASP A 26 -3.00 2.97 8.72
C ASP A 26 -3.36 2.78 10.20
N CYS A 27 -3.91 1.63 10.56
CA CYS A 27 -4.33 1.36 11.94
C CYS A 27 -3.90 -0.03 12.37
N TYR A 28 -2.72 -0.11 12.98
CA TYR A 28 -2.14 -1.36 13.48
C TYR A 28 -2.27 -1.47 15.00
N ASP A 29 -2.37 -2.69 15.50
CA ASP A 29 -2.19 -2.97 16.93
C ASP A 29 -0.70 -3.15 17.28
N SER A 30 -0.42 -3.53 18.53
CA SER A 30 0.94 -3.77 19.01
C SER A 30 1.64 -4.97 18.36
N ASN A 31 0.88 -5.88 17.73
CA ASN A 31 1.41 -7.02 17.01
C ASN A 31 1.67 -6.66 15.53
N GLY A 32 1.23 -5.48 15.10
CA GLY A 32 1.29 -5.03 13.71
C GLY A 32 0.11 -5.50 12.87
N ASP A 33 -0.93 -6.08 13.48
CA ASP A 33 -2.12 -6.50 12.76
C ASP A 33 -3.03 -5.32 12.49
N CYS A 34 -3.60 -5.25 11.29
CA CYS A 34 -4.54 -4.19 10.95
C CYS A 34 -5.84 -4.34 11.76
N THR A 35 -6.19 -3.29 12.48
CA THR A 35 -7.36 -3.21 13.35
C THR A 35 -8.63 -2.82 12.58
N GLU A 36 -9.79 -3.13 13.16
CA GLU A 36 -11.12 -2.71 12.65
C GLU A 36 -11.35 -1.19 12.72
N ARG A 37 -10.40 -0.43 13.29
CA ARG A 37 -10.47 1.04 13.30
C ARG A 37 -10.28 1.62 11.90
N LEU A 38 -9.44 1.01 11.06
CA LEU A 38 -9.19 1.49 9.69
C LEU A 38 -10.50 1.57 8.88
N PRO A 39 -11.26 0.48 8.70
CA PRO A 39 -12.52 0.55 7.96
C PRO A 39 -13.57 1.43 8.63
N THR A 40 -13.57 1.53 9.97
CA THR A 40 -14.44 2.45 10.71
C THR A 40 -14.14 3.92 10.35
N ILE A 41 -12.86 4.29 10.28
CA ILE A 41 -12.42 5.63 9.84
C ILE A 41 -12.87 5.90 8.42
N ILE A 42 -12.62 4.96 7.49
CA ILE A 42 -13.01 5.08 6.08
C ILE A 42 -14.51 5.35 5.96
N LYS A 43 -15.33 4.51 6.62
CA LYS A 43 -16.79 4.64 6.63
C LYS A 43 -17.27 5.97 7.19
N ASN A 44 -16.67 6.43 8.29
CA ASN A 44 -17.06 7.68 8.94
C ASN A 44 -16.70 8.91 8.08
N VAL A 45 -15.52 8.90 7.45
CA VAL A 45 -15.13 9.96 6.52
C VAL A 45 -16.09 10.01 5.33
N MET A 46 -16.34 8.86 4.68
CA MET A 46 -17.23 8.79 3.52
C MET A 46 -18.67 9.24 3.83
N LYS A 47 -19.20 8.89 5.01
CA LYS A 47 -20.51 9.36 5.48
C LYS A 47 -20.57 10.86 5.76
N SER A 48 -19.50 11.42 6.30
CA SER A 48 -19.47 12.83 6.70
C SER A 48 -19.33 13.77 5.49
N THR A 49 -18.73 13.28 4.40
CA THR A 49 -18.47 14.07 3.19
C THR A 49 -19.56 13.93 2.13
N SER A 50 -20.40 12.89 2.20
CA SER A 50 -21.52 12.67 1.27
C SER A 50 -22.72 13.62 1.49
N SER A 51 -22.71 14.43 2.56
CA SER A 51 -23.73 15.44 2.85
C SER A 51 -23.18 16.85 2.62
N GLY A 52 -23.20 17.34 1.37
CA GLY A 52 -23.06 18.79 1.10
C GLY A 52 -22.08 19.24 0.02
N LEU A 53 -21.24 18.34 -0.51
CA LEU A 53 -20.23 18.65 -1.55
C LEU A 53 -20.48 17.73 -2.74
N GLY A 54 -20.83 18.27 -3.91
CA GLY A 54 -21.38 17.58 -5.09
C GLY A 54 -20.97 16.12 -5.37
N ARG A 55 -20.32 15.82 -6.50
CA ARG A 55 -19.81 14.45 -6.76
C ARG A 55 -18.37 14.34 -6.23
N ILE A 56 -18.18 14.03 -4.95
CA ILE A 56 -16.85 13.79 -4.37
C ILE A 56 -16.34 12.40 -4.76
N GLY A 57 -15.06 12.28 -5.10
CA GLY A 57 -14.37 11.01 -5.21
C GLY A 57 -13.48 10.70 -4.00
N PHE A 58 -13.18 9.42 -3.77
CA PHE A 58 -12.38 8.95 -2.65
C PHE A 58 -11.15 8.18 -3.11
N VAL A 59 -10.00 8.50 -2.53
CA VAL A 59 -8.77 7.73 -2.68
C VAL A 59 -8.32 7.26 -1.33
N LEU A 60 -8.06 5.95 -1.20
CA LEU A 60 -7.49 5.37 0.01
C LEU A 60 -5.99 5.18 -0.18
N LEU A 61 -5.18 5.72 0.71
CA LEU A 61 -3.73 5.51 0.77
C LEU A 61 -3.38 4.75 2.05
N THR A 62 -2.71 3.61 1.91
CA THR A 62 -2.33 2.73 3.02
C THR A 62 -1.00 2.01 2.78
N GLY A 63 -0.33 1.65 3.87
CA GLY A 63 0.82 0.74 3.87
C GLY A 63 0.47 -0.72 3.59
N LEU A 64 -0.82 -1.09 3.64
CA LEU A 64 -1.31 -2.44 3.33
C LEU A 64 -1.16 -2.80 1.85
N SER A 65 -1.03 -4.08 1.58
CA SER A 65 -1.15 -4.64 0.23
C SER A 65 -2.62 -4.69 -0.22
N LEU A 66 -2.83 -4.87 -1.53
CA LEU A 66 -4.18 -5.00 -2.10
C LEU A 66 -4.97 -6.12 -1.42
N GLN A 67 -4.36 -7.29 -1.19
CA GLN A 67 -5.06 -8.41 -0.58
C GLN A 67 -5.51 -8.08 0.85
N GLU A 68 -4.61 -7.52 1.66
CA GLU A 68 -4.90 -7.14 3.06
C GLU A 68 -6.03 -6.11 3.14
N ILE A 69 -6.02 -5.08 2.30
CA ILE A 69 -7.08 -4.06 2.33
C ILE A 69 -8.41 -4.60 1.83
N LEU A 70 -8.42 -5.45 0.79
CA LEU A 70 -9.66 -6.08 0.31
C LEU A 70 -10.29 -6.96 1.39
N GLU A 71 -9.50 -7.74 2.12
CA GLU A 71 -9.97 -8.54 3.24
C GLU A 71 -10.60 -7.65 4.33
N LYS A 72 -9.95 -6.55 4.70
CA LYS A 72 -10.45 -5.64 5.74
C LYS A 72 -11.70 -4.86 5.32
N LEU A 73 -11.81 -4.45 4.07
CA LEU A 73 -13.00 -3.75 3.57
C LEU A 73 -14.22 -4.69 3.50
N ARG A 74 -14.01 -5.97 3.14
CA ARG A 74 -15.08 -6.99 3.16
C ARG A 74 -15.66 -7.18 4.56
N CYS A 75 -14.81 -7.28 5.59
CA CYS A 75 -15.26 -7.48 6.97
C CYS A 75 -16.16 -6.34 7.50
N CYS A 76 -15.98 -5.13 6.99
CA CYS A 76 -16.65 -3.94 7.50
C CYS A 76 -17.75 -3.35 6.59
N GLN A 77 -18.14 -4.09 5.54
CA GLN A 77 -19.21 -3.69 4.61
C GLN A 77 -18.97 -2.31 3.97
N VAL A 78 -17.72 -1.96 3.70
CA VAL A 78 -17.40 -0.78 2.89
C VAL A 78 -17.53 -1.18 1.43
N ASN A 79 -18.36 -0.46 0.66
CA ASN A 79 -18.51 -0.74 -0.76
C ASN A 79 -17.27 -0.25 -1.53
N LEU A 80 -16.54 -1.18 -2.15
CA LEU A 80 -15.37 -0.86 -2.96
C LEU A 80 -15.71 0.04 -4.16
N GLU A 81 -16.92 -0.03 -4.70
CA GLU A 81 -17.37 0.79 -5.83
C GLU A 81 -17.47 2.29 -5.49
N GLU A 82 -17.54 2.63 -4.20
CA GLU A 82 -17.54 4.02 -3.74
C GLU A 82 -16.13 4.62 -3.66
N ILE A 83 -15.09 3.78 -3.77
CA ILE A 83 -13.69 4.18 -3.76
C ILE A 83 -13.20 4.32 -5.21
N ASP A 84 -12.73 5.50 -5.58
CA ASP A 84 -12.25 5.78 -6.93
C ASP A 84 -10.85 5.20 -7.19
N ALA A 85 -9.98 5.19 -6.18
CA ALA A 85 -8.66 4.56 -6.26
C ALA A 85 -8.15 4.03 -4.92
N LEU A 86 -7.40 2.93 -4.98
CA LEU A 86 -6.65 2.35 -3.86
C LEU A 86 -5.16 2.52 -4.13
N VAL A 87 -4.45 3.19 -3.24
CA VAL A 87 -3.00 3.35 -3.25
C VAL A 87 -2.43 2.48 -2.14
N CYS A 88 -1.80 1.38 -2.51
CA CYS A 88 -1.32 0.34 -1.61
C CYS A 88 0.21 0.36 -1.49
N ASN A 89 0.72 -0.50 -0.59
CA ASN A 89 2.16 -0.71 -0.41
C ASN A 89 2.93 0.60 -0.25
N SER A 90 2.38 1.51 0.57
CA SER A 90 2.97 2.83 0.86
C SER A 90 3.18 3.71 -0.39
N GLY A 91 2.33 3.58 -1.40
CA GLY A 91 2.37 4.45 -2.58
C GLY A 91 2.95 3.82 -3.84
N ILE A 92 3.33 2.55 -3.83
CA ILE A 92 4.01 1.93 -4.98
C ILE A 92 3.05 1.36 -6.02
N GLU A 93 1.83 1.04 -5.59
CA GLU A 93 0.84 0.39 -6.45
C GLU A 93 -0.49 1.13 -6.35
N ILE A 94 -1.06 1.46 -7.50
CA ILE A 94 -2.38 2.11 -7.61
C ILE A 94 -3.33 1.15 -8.31
N TYR A 95 -4.54 1.03 -7.77
CA TYR A 95 -5.61 0.20 -8.30
C TYR A 95 -6.89 1.01 -8.44
N TYR A 96 -7.69 0.70 -9.45
CA TYR A 96 -8.97 1.34 -9.71
C TYR A 96 -10.10 0.30 -9.56
N PRO A 97 -10.87 0.32 -8.45
CA PRO A 97 -11.92 -0.66 -8.19
C PRO A 97 -12.99 -0.78 -9.29
N TRP A 98 -13.27 0.32 -9.99
CA TRP A 98 -14.26 0.39 -11.06
C TRP A 98 -13.77 -0.18 -12.41
N ARG A 99 -12.49 -0.54 -12.55
CA ARG A 99 -11.89 -1.04 -13.79
C ARG A 99 -11.70 -2.56 -13.73
N ASP A 100 -10.61 -3.01 -13.12
CA ASP A 100 -10.19 -4.42 -13.10
C ASP A 100 -9.42 -4.81 -11.81
N LEU A 101 -9.23 -3.89 -10.86
CA LEU A 101 -8.38 -4.08 -9.68
C LEU A 101 -6.96 -4.59 -10.02
N ILE A 102 -6.47 -4.31 -11.23
CA ILE A 102 -5.09 -4.57 -11.64
C ILE A 102 -4.27 -3.33 -11.34
N ALA A 103 -2.99 -3.54 -11.00
CA ALA A 103 -2.07 -2.43 -10.74
C ALA A 103 -1.89 -1.58 -12.00
N ASP A 104 -1.94 -0.26 -11.84
CA ASP A 104 -1.89 0.68 -12.96
C ASP A 104 -0.50 0.71 -13.60
N LEU A 105 -0.42 0.19 -14.83
CA LEU A 105 0.85 0.06 -15.56
C LEU A 105 1.48 1.41 -15.94
N GLU A 106 0.67 2.46 -16.14
CA GLU A 106 1.18 3.78 -16.48
C GLU A 106 1.85 4.42 -15.26
N TYR A 107 1.23 4.30 -14.08
CA TYR A 107 1.83 4.68 -12.81
C TYR A 107 3.12 3.89 -12.54
N GLU A 108 3.09 2.57 -12.76
CA GLU A 108 4.26 1.71 -12.61
C GLU A 108 5.46 2.16 -13.47
N ALA A 109 5.22 2.54 -14.73
CA ALA A 109 6.26 3.01 -15.63
C ALA A 109 6.97 4.28 -15.12
N HIS A 110 6.28 5.11 -14.35
CA HIS A 110 6.88 6.32 -13.74
C HIS A 110 7.76 6.02 -12.51
N VAL A 111 7.57 4.86 -11.87
CA VAL A 111 8.32 4.46 -10.66
C VAL A 111 9.59 3.65 -11.01
N GLU A 112 9.99 3.59 -12.29
CA GLU A 112 11.09 2.76 -12.77
C GLU A 112 12.46 3.08 -12.15
N ASN A 113 12.83 2.44 -11.05
CA ASN A 113 14.23 2.09 -10.80
C ASN A 113 14.33 0.60 -10.54
N ARG A 114 14.81 -0.12 -11.55
CA ARG A 114 15.09 -1.55 -11.45
C ARG A 114 16.45 -1.75 -10.79
N TRP A 115 16.45 -1.99 -9.49
CA TRP A 115 17.57 -2.70 -8.88
C TRP A 115 17.43 -4.21 -9.17
N PRO A 116 18.53 -4.97 -9.31
CA PRO A 116 18.46 -6.41 -9.54
C PRO A 116 17.77 -7.09 -8.36
N GLY A 117 16.56 -7.60 -8.57
CA GLY A 117 15.65 -8.09 -7.53
C GLY A 117 16.34 -8.98 -6.49
N GLU A 118 16.99 -10.05 -6.94
CA GLU A 118 17.65 -11.03 -6.08
C GLU A 118 18.82 -10.44 -5.26
N SER A 119 19.51 -9.42 -5.79
CA SER A 119 20.63 -8.79 -5.11
C SER A 119 20.19 -8.00 -3.89
N VAL A 120 19.01 -7.38 -3.92
CA VAL A 120 18.47 -6.70 -2.74
C VAL A 120 17.88 -7.70 -1.75
N ARG A 121 17.23 -8.79 -2.20
CA ARG A 121 16.67 -9.80 -1.28
C ARG A 121 17.70 -10.31 -0.29
N SER A 122 18.86 -10.70 -0.81
CA SER A 122 19.97 -11.24 -0.02
C SER A 122 20.68 -10.17 0.83
N VAL A 123 20.68 -8.91 0.41
CA VAL A 123 21.40 -7.84 1.10
C VAL A 123 20.58 -7.20 2.21
N VAL A 124 19.25 -7.07 2.06
CA VAL A 124 18.36 -6.43 3.05
C VAL A 124 18.44 -7.15 4.39
N THR A 125 18.24 -8.46 4.42
CA THR A 125 18.21 -9.25 5.66
C THR A 125 19.50 -9.06 6.47
N ARG A 126 20.65 -9.15 5.80
CA ARG A 126 21.97 -8.95 6.41
C ARG A 126 22.22 -7.51 6.87
N LEU A 127 21.78 -6.51 6.12
CA LEU A 127 22.04 -5.10 6.47
C LEU A 127 21.07 -4.57 7.51
N ALA A 128 19.84 -5.06 7.55
CA ALA A 128 18.82 -4.60 8.47
C ALA A 128 19.05 -5.11 9.91
N GLN A 129 19.83 -6.18 10.09
CA GLN A 129 20.28 -6.66 11.39
C GLN A 129 21.17 -5.64 12.10
N GLY A 130 20.79 -5.31 13.33
CA GLY A 130 21.54 -4.51 14.28
C GLY A 130 22.66 -5.31 14.97
N GLU A 131 23.42 -4.64 15.83
CA GLU A 131 24.51 -5.28 16.56
C GLU A 131 23.97 -6.30 17.58
N GLY A 132 24.40 -7.55 17.44
CA GLY A 132 23.92 -8.66 18.26
C GLY A 132 22.48 -9.09 17.98
N GLY A 133 21.95 -8.80 16.79
CA GLY A 133 20.69 -9.39 16.29
C GLY A 133 20.90 -10.82 15.79
N ALA A 134 19.83 -11.63 15.84
CA ALA A 134 19.85 -13.00 15.36
C ALA A 134 19.63 -13.08 13.84
N GLU A 135 20.11 -14.14 13.19
CA GLU A 135 19.94 -14.31 11.74
C GLU A 135 18.47 -14.38 11.32
N ASP A 136 17.61 -14.89 12.20
CA ASP A 136 16.18 -15.11 11.98
C ASP A 136 15.29 -13.99 12.54
N ASP A 137 15.87 -12.87 12.98
CA ASP A 137 15.13 -11.69 13.47
C ASP A 137 14.34 -10.99 12.35
N ILE A 138 14.82 -11.11 11.11
CA ILE A 138 14.27 -10.46 9.92
C ILE A 138 14.16 -11.52 8.81
N VAL A 139 12.93 -11.86 8.43
CA VAL A 139 12.64 -12.93 7.47
C VAL A 139 11.79 -12.38 6.33
N GLU A 140 12.04 -12.84 5.10
CA GLU A 140 11.21 -12.44 3.95
C GLU A 140 9.75 -12.87 4.17
N TYR A 141 8.83 -11.92 3.99
CA TYR A 141 7.40 -12.11 4.09
C TYR A 141 6.80 -12.33 2.70
N ALA A 142 7.10 -13.50 2.13
CA ALA A 142 6.86 -13.82 0.72
C ALA A 142 5.39 -13.64 0.26
N GLY A 143 4.41 -13.81 1.17
CA GLY A 143 2.99 -13.66 0.85
C GLY A 143 2.55 -12.24 0.46
N VAL A 144 3.37 -11.23 0.76
CA VAL A 144 3.06 -9.81 0.47
C VAL A 144 4.16 -9.14 -0.37
N CYS A 145 5.10 -9.94 -0.89
CA CYS A 145 6.08 -9.45 -1.84
C CYS A 145 5.42 -9.29 -3.22
N SER A 146 5.64 -8.14 -3.85
CA SER A 146 5.39 -7.94 -5.28
C SER A 146 6.70 -7.86 -6.05
N THR A 147 6.65 -7.68 -7.37
CA THR A 147 7.85 -7.44 -8.18
C THR A 147 8.59 -6.15 -7.80
N ARG A 148 7.93 -5.24 -7.07
CA ARG A 148 8.39 -3.88 -6.77
C ARG A 148 8.45 -3.52 -5.29
N CYS A 149 7.85 -4.35 -4.44
CA CYS A 149 7.87 -4.22 -2.99
C CYS A 149 8.28 -5.54 -2.39
N TYR A 150 9.43 -5.59 -1.72
CA TYR A 150 9.78 -6.73 -0.88
C TYR A 150 9.48 -6.41 0.56
N SER A 151 8.77 -7.33 1.20
CA SER A 151 8.29 -7.19 2.56
C SER A 151 9.04 -8.18 3.43
N TYR A 152 9.48 -7.74 4.61
CA TYR A 152 10.20 -8.56 5.57
C TYR A 152 9.51 -8.46 6.92
N GLY A 153 9.21 -9.61 7.52
CA GLY A 153 8.72 -9.71 8.88
C GLY A 153 9.86 -9.45 9.86
N VAL A 154 9.59 -8.64 10.88
CA VAL A 154 10.51 -8.29 11.96
C VAL A 154 9.94 -8.87 13.25
N LYS A 155 10.72 -9.72 13.92
CA LYS A 155 10.27 -10.32 15.19
C LYS A 155 10.12 -9.27 16.29
N PRO A 156 9.16 -9.44 17.20
CA PRO A 156 9.08 -8.61 18.40
C PRO A 156 10.40 -8.64 19.18
N GLY A 157 10.95 -7.46 19.49
CA GLY A 157 12.22 -7.33 20.22
C GLY A 157 13.48 -7.57 19.37
N ALA A 158 13.34 -7.81 18.05
CA ALA A 158 14.47 -7.90 17.14
C ALA A 158 15.35 -6.64 17.21
N LYS A 159 16.67 -6.83 17.25
CA LYS A 159 17.61 -5.71 17.18
C LYS A 159 17.79 -5.32 15.73
N THR A 160 16.92 -4.45 15.24
CA THR A 160 17.01 -3.92 13.87
C THR A 160 17.77 -2.60 13.84
N ARG A 161 18.38 -2.28 12.69
CA ARG A 161 19.00 -0.97 12.48
C ARG A 161 17.95 0.12 12.32
N ARG A 162 18.34 1.35 12.66
CA ARG A 162 17.55 2.53 12.31
C ARG A 162 17.44 2.65 10.79
N ILE A 163 16.30 3.17 10.33
CA ILE A 163 15.99 3.24 8.90
C ILE A 163 17.01 4.08 8.13
N ASP A 164 17.53 5.16 8.73
CA ASP A 164 18.51 6.04 8.09
C ASP A 164 19.86 5.35 7.91
N ASP A 165 20.31 4.59 8.91
CA ASP A 165 21.56 3.81 8.84
C ASP A 165 21.44 2.70 7.78
N LEU A 166 20.30 2.03 7.72
CA LEU A 166 20.02 1.01 6.71
C LEU A 166 20.01 1.63 5.31
N ARG A 167 19.33 2.77 5.13
CA ARG A 167 19.30 3.52 3.87
C ARG A 167 20.69 3.92 3.41
N GLN A 168 21.52 4.46 4.30
CA GLN A 168 22.90 4.80 3.99
C GLN A 168 23.71 3.58 3.53
N ARG A 169 23.58 2.44 4.22
CA ARG A 169 24.30 1.20 3.87
C ARG A 169 23.87 0.62 2.52
N MET A 170 22.60 0.74 2.19
CA MET A 170 22.06 0.38 0.88
C MET A 170 22.63 1.28 -0.22
N TRP A 171 22.64 2.60 0.01
CA TRP A 171 23.17 3.58 -0.93
C TRP A 171 24.66 3.38 -1.20
N MET A 172 25.47 3.10 -0.17
CA MET A 172 26.90 2.79 -0.34
C MET A 172 27.16 1.55 -1.21
N ARG A 173 26.16 0.69 -1.41
CA ARG A 173 26.22 -0.50 -2.26
C ARG A 173 25.51 -0.32 -3.61
N GLY A 174 25.11 0.92 -3.94
CA GLY A 174 24.44 1.24 -5.20
C GLY A 174 22.94 0.93 -5.22
N PHE A 175 22.34 0.50 -4.11
CA PHE A 175 20.90 0.23 -4.07
C PHE A 175 20.11 1.50 -3.79
N ARG A 176 19.35 1.98 -4.77
CA ARG A 176 18.42 3.10 -4.61
C ARG A 176 17.01 2.55 -4.37
N CYS A 177 16.72 2.24 -3.11
CA CYS A 177 15.40 1.79 -2.66
C CYS A 177 14.82 2.76 -1.62
N ASN A 178 13.50 2.77 -1.53
CA ASN A 178 12.79 3.41 -0.43
C ASN A 178 12.49 2.35 0.64
N LEU A 179 12.98 2.57 1.85
CA LEU A 179 12.84 1.64 2.97
C LEU A 179 11.87 2.27 3.99
N VAL A 180 10.86 1.52 4.40
CA VAL A 180 9.84 1.98 5.35
C VAL A 180 9.52 0.87 6.33
N TYR A 181 9.57 1.15 7.63
CA TYR A 181 8.99 0.28 8.65
C TYR A 181 7.49 0.55 8.76
N THR A 182 6.68 -0.48 8.59
CA THR A 182 5.22 -0.46 8.63
C THR A 182 4.71 -1.44 9.71
N HIS A 183 3.40 -1.55 9.90
CA HIS A 183 2.79 -2.50 10.84
C HIS A 183 3.35 -2.38 12.27
N ALA A 184 3.39 -1.16 12.83
CA ALA A 184 3.96 -0.92 14.15
C ALA A 184 5.40 -1.47 14.30
N THR A 185 6.21 -1.35 13.24
CA THR A 185 7.60 -1.84 13.13
C THR A 185 7.77 -3.36 13.01
N SER A 186 6.69 -4.13 12.94
CA SER A 186 6.75 -5.58 12.70
C SER A 186 6.99 -5.93 11.24
N ARG A 187 6.97 -4.96 10.32
CA ARG A 187 7.25 -5.17 8.90
C ARG A 187 8.21 -4.11 8.37
N LEU A 188 9.22 -4.55 7.62
CA LEU A 188 10.09 -3.70 6.82
C LEU A 188 9.73 -3.87 5.35
N ASN A 189 9.31 -2.79 4.70
CA ASN A 189 9.04 -2.76 3.28
C ASN A 189 10.20 -2.10 2.53
N VAL A 190 10.59 -2.72 1.42
CA VAL A 190 11.66 -2.26 0.53
C VAL A 190 11.06 -2.06 -0.84
N HIS A 191 10.81 -0.79 -1.13
CA HIS A 191 10.19 -0.33 -2.36
C HIS A 191 11.25 0.07 -3.39
N GLN A 192 10.95 -0.14 -4.66
CA GLN A 192 11.67 0.55 -5.73
C GLN A 192 11.51 2.08 -5.53
N GLY A 193 12.63 2.81 -5.55
CA GLY A 193 12.63 4.25 -5.35
C GLY A 193 12.36 5.01 -6.66
N PRO A 194 11.78 6.22 -6.64
CA PRO A 194 11.61 7.03 -7.85
C PRO A 194 12.96 7.47 -8.46
N LYS A 195 13.02 7.68 -9.78
CA LYS A 195 14.14 8.35 -10.45
C LYS A 195 14.17 9.81 -9.97
N HIS A 196 15.25 10.22 -9.31
CA HIS A 196 15.61 11.62 -9.13
C HIS A 196 16.73 11.97 -10.11
#